data_AF-A0A8T7HAP2-F1
#
_entry.id   AF-A0A8T7HAP2-F1
#
_cell.length_a   1.000
_cell.length_b   1.000
_cell.length_c   1.000
_cell.angle_alpha   90.00
_cell.angle_beta   90.00
_cell.angle_gamma   90.00
#
_symmetry.space_group_name_H-M   'P 1'
#
loop_
_entity.id
_entity.type
_entity.pdbx_description
1 polymer ?
#
loop_
_entity_poly.entity_id
_entity_poly.type
_entity_poly.pdbx_seq_one_letter_code
_entity_poly.pdbx_strand_id
1 'polypeptide(L)' 'MKCDPLTKEQLLQQKSCCGNGCMNCPYEPRYVKGTTKIK' A
#
# COMPACT_ATOMS: atom_id res chain seq x y z
N MET A 1 21.20 -3.57 0.40
CA MET A 1 19.84 -2.99 0.26
C MET A 1 18.88 -3.96 0.94
N LYS A 2 18.30 -3.62 2.09
CA LYS A 2 17.38 -4.53 2.78
C LYS A 2 16.00 -4.41 2.12
N CYS A 3 15.50 -5.52 1.60
CA CYS A 3 14.15 -5.62 1.03
C CYS A 3 13.19 -6.06 2.14
N ASP A 4 13.00 -5.21 3.16
CA ASP A 4 12.01 -5.47 4.19
C ASP A 4 10.61 -5.21 3.62
N PRO A 5 9.61 -6.08 3.87
CA PRO A 5 8.24 -5.86 3.44
C PRO A 5 7.69 -4.58 4.10
N LEU A 6 7.13 -3.68 3.28
CA LEU A 6 6.61 -2.40 3.75
C LEU A 6 5.49 -2.58 4.77
N THR A 7 5.55 -1.81 5.86
CA THR A 7 4.49 -1.78 6.90
C THR A 7 3.27 -0.99 6.42
N LYS A 8 2.11 -1.16 7.07
CA LYS A 8 0.88 -0.40 6.77
C LYS A 8 1.14 1.11 6.81
N GLU A 9 1.91 1.59 7.79
CA GLU A 9 2.26 3.01 7.98
C GLU A 9 3.12 3.56 6.83
N GLN A 10 4.12 2.79 6.39
CA GLN A 10 4.94 3.17 5.24
C GLN A 10 4.11 3.23 3.95
N LEU A 11 3.15 2.32 3.79
CA LEU A 11 2.23 2.33 2.66
C LEU A 11 1.23 3.51 2.73
N LEU A 12 0.84 3.95 3.92
CA LEU A 12 0.04 5.15 4.12
C LEU A 12 0.79 6.43 3.71
N GLN A 13 2.10 6.50 3.91
CA GLN A 13 2.91 7.64 3.47
C GLN A 13 2.91 7.83 1.94
N GLN A 14 2.66 6.77 1.16
CA GLN A 14 2.53 6.86 -0.30
C GLN A 14 1.27 7.60 -0.75
N LYS A 15 0.31 7.85 0.16
CA LYS A 15 -0.98 8.53 -0.05
C LYS A 15 -1.93 7.84 -1.03
N SER A 16 -1.46 6.83 -1.76
CA SER A 16 -2.24 6.04 -2.71
C SER A 16 -1.65 4.64 -2.84
N CYS A 17 -2.48 3.69 -3.27
CA CYS A 17 -2.04 2.34 -3.58
C CYS A 17 -1.16 2.35 -4.83
N CYS A 18 -0.03 1.65 -4.78
CA CYS A 18 0.87 1.49 -5.91
C CYS A 18 0.45 0.38 -6.88
N GLY A 19 -0.45 -0.52 -6.47
CA GLY A 19 -0.91 -1.67 -7.27
C GLY A 19 0.00 -2.91 -7.21
N ASN A 20 1.08 -2.89 -6.41
CA ASN A 20 2.11 -3.94 -6.41
C ASN A 20 1.77 -5.22 -5.62
N GLY A 21 0.54 -5.41 -5.17
CA GLY A 21 0.20 -6.64 -4.44
C GLY A 21 0.63 -6.70 -2.97
N CYS A 22 0.92 -5.55 -2.32
CA CYS A 22 1.42 -5.55 -0.93
C CYS A 22 0.41 -6.18 0.05
N MET A 23 0.83 -7.19 0.83
CA MET A 23 -0.08 -7.88 1.77
C MET A 23 -0.69 -6.93 2.81
N ASN A 24 0.10 -5.97 3.31
CA ASN A 24 -0.32 -4.99 4.32
C ASN A 24 -0.92 -3.71 3.71
N CYS A 25 -1.39 -3.74 2.45
CA CYS A 25 -1.90 -2.55 1.79
C CYS A 25 -3.10 -1.95 2.56
N PRO A 26 -3.02 -0.69 3.01
CA PRO A 26 -4.10 -0.04 3.75
C PRO A 26 -5.29 0.35 2.87
N TYR A 27 -5.15 0.28 1.55
CA TYR A 27 -6.09 0.83 0.57
C TYR A 27 -7.09 -0.24 0.06
N GLU A 28 -8.37 0.13 -0.08
CA GLU A 28 -9.43 -0.67 -0.70
C GLU A 28 -10.10 0.07 -1.87
N PRO A 29 -10.28 -0.56 -3.06
CA PRO A 29 -9.95 -1.95 -3.40
C PRO A 29 -8.44 -2.22 -3.41
N ARG A 30 -8.06 -3.39 -2.87
CA ARG A 30 -6.66 -3.80 -2.76
C ARG A 30 -6.03 -3.96 -4.14
N TYR A 31 -4.75 -3.59 -4.23
CA TYR A 31 -3.92 -3.75 -5.45
C TYR A 31 -4.40 -2.95 -6.66
N VAL A 32 -5.29 -1.98 -6.46
CA VAL A 32 -5.72 -1.05 -7.50
C VAL A 32 -4.89 0.22 -7.39
N LYS A 33 -4.04 0.47 -8.40
CA LYS A 33 -3.16 1.63 -8.41
C LYS A 33 -3.97 2.93 -8.40
N GLY A 34 -3.57 3.88 -7.56
CA GLY A 34 -4.25 5.17 -7.40
C GLY A 34 -5.40 5.15 -6.40
N THR A 35 -5.72 4.00 -5.81
CA THR A 35 -6.71 3.93 -4.72
C THR A 35 -6.21 4.71 -3.51
N THR A 36 -7.02 5.65 -3.02
CA THR A 36 -6.74 6.46 -1.83
C THR A 36 -7.66 6.14 -0.66
N LYS A 37 -8.69 5.30 -0.90
CA LYS A 37 -9.66 4.92 0.11
C LYS A 37 -9.03 3.90 1.07
N ILE A 38 -8.94 4.26 2.35
CA ILE A 38 -8.33 3.45 3.40
C ILE A 38 -9.42 2.64 4.13
N LYS A 39 -9.09 1.44 4.58
CA LYS A 39 -9.91 0.59 5.46
C LYS A 39 -9.35 0.49 6.88
#